data_AF-A0A4Y7QKF5-F1
#
_entry.id   AF-A0A4Y7QKF5-F1
#
_cell.length_a   1.000
_cell.length_b   1.000
_cell.length_c   1.000
_cell.angle_alpha   90.00
_cell.angle_beta   90.00
_cell.angle_gamma   90.00
#
_symmetry.space_group_name_H-M   'P 1'
#
loop_
_entity.id
_entity.type
_entity.pdbx_description
1 polymer ?
#
loop_
_entity_poly.entity_id
_entity_poly.type
_entity_poly.pdbx_seq_one_letter_code
_entity_poly.pdbx_strand_id
1 'polypeptide(L)'
;MSLAEFYLPASTSRAVDVDVWDVSALSSLNASHVTWIGRPSRKRHLGSLSAAYGIVSTTAPFRCVQGFPFIIELSCSNPGCTLEYRMDDKEPKLGIELIPR
;
A
#
# COMPACT_ATOMS: atom_id res chain seq x y z
N MET A 1 25.39 -27.09 -20.89
CA MET A 1 24.09 -26.37 -20.88
C MET A 1 24.10 -25.46 -19.66
N SER A 2 24.39 -24.18 -19.87
CA SER A 2 24.49 -23.17 -18.81
C SER A 2 23.20 -22.33 -18.86
N LEU A 3 22.47 -22.32 -17.74
CA LEU A 3 21.32 -21.43 -17.55
C LEU A 3 21.88 -20.02 -17.33
N ALA A 4 21.81 -19.20 -18.36
CA ALA A 4 21.98 -17.76 -18.18
C ALA A 4 20.77 -17.25 -17.40
N GLU A 5 20.96 -16.99 -16.11
CA GLU A 5 20.08 -16.10 -15.37
C GLU A 5 20.09 -14.75 -16.11
N PHE A 6 18.95 -14.42 -16.72
CA PHE A 6 18.72 -13.11 -17.30
C PHE A 6 18.71 -12.08 -16.15
N TYR A 7 19.89 -11.59 -15.77
CA TYR A 7 20.03 -10.37 -15.02
C TYR A 7 19.59 -9.24 -15.97
N LEU A 8 18.30 -8.89 -15.91
CA LEU A 8 17.84 -7.63 -16.48
C LEU A 8 18.70 -6.53 -15.84
N PRO A 9 19.31 -5.63 -16.63
CA PRO A 9 19.99 -4.48 -16.04
C PRO A 9 18.98 -3.79 -15.15
N ALA A 10 19.43 -3.35 -13.97
CA ALA A 10 18.66 -2.45 -13.14
C ALA A 10 18.32 -1.24 -14.00
N SER A 11 17.17 -1.28 -14.67
CA SER A 11 16.52 -0.06 -15.12
C SER A 11 16.48 0.78 -13.85
N THR A 12 16.80 2.07 -13.98
CA THR A 12 16.57 3.03 -12.91
C THR A 12 15.06 3.06 -12.65
N SER A 13 14.55 2.02 -12.02
CA SER A 13 13.18 1.86 -11.62
C SER A 13 13.02 2.92 -10.57
N ARG A 14 12.25 3.95 -10.90
CA ARG A 14 11.91 4.97 -9.93
C ARG A 14 11.18 4.22 -8.83
N ALA A 15 11.81 4.16 -7.66
CA ALA A 15 11.12 3.72 -6.47
C ALA A 15 9.89 4.62 -6.28
N VAL A 16 8.78 3.99 -5.94
CA VAL A 16 7.53 4.66 -5.63
C VAL A 16 7.35 4.58 -4.13
N ASP A 17 7.34 5.74 -3.49
CA ASP A 17 7.08 5.83 -2.07
C ASP A 17 5.56 5.90 -1.83
N VAL A 18 5.08 5.01 -0.97
CA VAL A 18 3.68 4.89 -0.58
C VAL A 18 3.58 5.11 0.91
N ASP A 19 2.84 6.14 1.30
CA ASP A 19 2.52 6.37 2.70
C ASP A 19 1.29 5.57 3.11
N VAL A 20 1.38 4.95 4.29
CA VAL A 20 0.31 4.20 4.93
C VAL A 20 -0.20 5.01 6.12
N TRP A 21 -1.50 5.30 6.13
CA TRP A 21 -2.15 6.08 7.18
C TRP A 21 -3.28 5.31 7.83
N ASP A 22 -3.35 5.35 9.16
CA ASP A 22 -4.55 5.02 9.93
C ASP A 22 -5.54 6.18 9.78
N VAL A 23 -6.79 5.90 9.40
CA VAL A 23 -7.83 6.92 9.24
C VAL A 23 -8.91 6.77 10.31
N SER A 24 -9.46 7.91 10.74
CA SER A 24 -10.48 7.96 11.77
C SER A 24 -11.82 7.42 11.23
N ALA A 25 -12.08 6.13 11.35
CA ALA A 25 -13.36 5.55 10.97
C ALA A 25 -14.44 5.87 12.02
N LEU A 26 -15.57 6.44 11.58
CA LEU A 26 -16.82 6.28 12.32
C LEU A 26 -17.19 4.79 12.31
N SER A 27 -17.95 4.33 13.30
CA SER A 27 -18.27 2.91 13.55
C SER A 27 -18.86 2.14 12.35
N SER A 28 -19.27 2.83 11.28
CA SER A 28 -19.68 2.24 10.01
C SER A 28 -19.25 3.11 8.83
N LEU A 29 -18.05 2.88 8.27
CA LEU A 29 -17.69 3.47 6.98
C LEU A 29 -18.40 2.68 5.86
N ASN A 30 -19.35 3.30 5.16
CA ASN A 30 -19.87 2.75 3.92
C ASN A 30 -18.90 3.11 2.79
N ALA A 31 -18.02 2.17 2.42
CA ALA A 31 -17.00 2.37 1.40
C ALA A 31 -17.57 2.88 0.06
N SER A 32 -18.79 2.47 -0.30
CA SER A 32 -19.47 2.89 -1.53
C SER A 32 -19.87 4.37 -1.54
N HIS A 33 -19.85 5.04 -0.39
CA HIS A 33 -20.21 6.45 -0.24
C HIS A 33 -18.99 7.35 0.07
N VAL A 34 -17.79 6.77 0.10
CA VAL A 34 -16.56 7.53 0.33
C VAL A 34 -16.24 8.34 -0.92
N THR A 35 -16.34 9.66 -0.80
CA THR A 35 -15.88 10.61 -1.81
C THR A 35 -14.64 11.34 -1.31
N TRP A 36 -13.94 12.06 -2.20
CA TRP A 36 -12.78 12.85 -1.80
C TRP A 36 -13.08 13.86 -0.69
N ILE A 37 -14.26 14.50 -0.74
CA ILE A 37 -14.70 15.51 0.24
C ILE A 37 -15.15 14.84 1.54
N GLY A 38 -15.86 13.72 1.45
CA GLY A 38 -16.39 12.98 2.60
C GLY A 38 -15.44 11.94 3.18
N ARG A 39 -14.17 11.92 2.75
CA ARG A 39 -13.22 10.92 3.22
C ARG A 39 -12.88 11.15 4.70
N PRO A 40 -12.73 10.07 5.49
CA PRO A 40 -12.28 10.21 6.86
C PRO A 40 -10.90 10.86 6.93
N SER A 41 -10.68 11.69 7.96
CA SER A 41 -9.38 12.31 8.18
C SER A 41 -8.30 11.30 8.55
N ARG A 42 -7.08 11.54 8.06
CA ARG A 42 -5.87 10.84 8.52
C ARG A 42 -5.69 11.08 10.01
N LYS A 43 -5.45 10.01 10.76
CA LYS A 43 -5.25 10.05 12.21
C LYS A 43 -3.78 9.88 12.57
N ARG A 44 -3.14 8.83 12.07
CA ARG A 44 -1.76 8.48 12.40
C ARG A 44 -1.03 7.93 11.17
N HIS A 45 0.19 8.39 10.93
CA HIS A 45 1.07 7.79 9.94
C HIS A 45 1.62 6.47 10.47
N LEU A 46 1.41 5.39 9.72
CA LEU A 46 1.87 4.04 10.09
C LEU A 46 3.24 3.73 9.49
N GLY A 47 3.64 4.45 8.44
CA GLY A 47 4.95 4.35 7.82
C GLY A 47 4.91 4.65 6.33
N SER A 48 6.09 4.61 5.71
CA SER A 48 6.27 4.76 4.27
C SER A 48 6.92 3.50 3.72
N LEU A 49 6.40 3.02 2.59
CA LEU A 49 6.87 1.84 1.89
C LEU A 49 7.52 2.30 0.59
N SER A 50 8.74 1.87 0.33
CA SER A 50 9.38 2.11 -0.95
C SER A 50 9.18 0.87 -1.82
N ALA A 51 8.34 1.01 -2.85
CA ALA A 51 8.07 -0.04 -3.83
C ALA A 51 9.04 0.12 -5.00
N ALA A 52 9.83 -0.92 -5.27
CA ALA A 52 10.74 -0.98 -6.41
C ALA A 52 10.80 -2.42 -6.92
N TYR A 53 11.22 -2.63 -8.18
CA TYR A 53 11.31 -3.98 -8.73
C TYR A 53 12.26 -4.85 -7.91
N GLY A 54 11.79 -6.03 -7.52
CA GLY A 54 12.54 -6.97 -6.69
C GLY A 54 12.70 -6.56 -5.22
N ILE A 55 12.08 -5.46 -4.78
CA ILE A 55 12.11 -5.01 -3.39
C ILE A 55 10.76 -5.26 -2.74
N VAL A 56 10.77 -6.03 -1.66
CA VAL A 56 9.62 -6.20 -0.76
C VAL A 56 9.79 -5.23 0.41
N SER A 57 8.78 -4.40 0.66
CA SER A 57 8.77 -3.48 1.78
C SER A 57 7.57 -3.76 2.68
N THR A 58 7.74 -3.64 3.99
CA THR A 58 6.70 -3.83 5.00
C THR A 58 6.76 -2.72 6.04
N THR A 59 5.61 -2.34 6.59
CA THR A 59 5.56 -1.38 7.69
C THR A 59 5.97 -2.06 8.98
N ALA A 60 6.33 -1.27 9.99
CA ALA A 60 6.38 -1.79 11.35
C ALA A 60 5.00 -2.37 11.75
N PRO A 61 4.95 -3.38 12.64
CA PRO A 61 3.69 -3.89 13.14
C PRO A 61 2.88 -2.79 13.83
N PHE A 62 1.58 -2.72 13.52
CA PHE A 62 0.64 -1.82 14.17
C PHE A 62 -0.51 -2.61 14.79
N ARG A 63 -1.08 -2.08 15.88
CA ARG A 63 -2.17 -2.75 16.60
C ARG A 63 -3.50 -2.56 15.88
N CYS A 64 -4.12 -3.65 15.46
CA CYS A 64 -5.53 -3.69 15.11
C CYS A 64 -6.36 -3.82 16.39
N VAL A 65 -7.33 -2.93 16.61
CA VAL A 65 -8.25 -3.04 17.75
C VAL A 65 -9.32 -4.06 17.38
N GLN A 66 -9.39 -5.17 18.11
CA GLN A 66 -10.42 -6.19 17.87
C GLN A 66 -11.82 -5.61 18.07
N GLY A 67 -12.77 -6.03 17.24
CA GLY A 67 -14.16 -5.61 17.32
C GLY A 67 -14.48 -4.27 16.66
N PHE A 68 -13.50 -3.58 16.08
CA PHE A 68 -13.71 -2.31 15.37
C PHE A 68 -13.13 -2.37 13.95
N PRO A 69 -13.78 -1.72 12.96
CA PRO A 69 -13.20 -1.58 11.64
C PRO A 69 -11.90 -0.77 11.73
N PHE A 70 -10.82 -1.36 11.23
CA PHE A 70 -9.54 -0.67 11.05
C PHE A 70 -9.40 -0.30 9.58
N ILE A 71 -9.21 0.99 9.30
CA ILE A 71 -9.20 1.50 7.93
C ILE A 71 -7.85 2.16 7.69
N ILE A 72 -7.25 1.82 6.57
CA ILE A 72 -5.98 2.40 6.12
C ILE A 72 -6.18 3.20 4.84
N GLU A 73 -5.50 4.32 4.72
CA GLU A 73 -5.35 5.07 3.48
C GLU A 73 -3.94 4.84 2.94
N LEU A 74 -3.85 4.50 1.65
CA LEU A 74 -2.61 4.41 0.90
C LEU A 74 -2.51 5.63 -0.01
N SER A 75 -1.39 6.32 0.02
CA SER A 75 -1.17 7.47 -0.86
C SER A 75 0.23 7.46 -1.44
N CYS A 76 0.35 7.69 -2.75
CA CYS A 76 1.65 7.94 -3.36
C CYS A 76 2.23 9.25 -2.85
N SER A 77 3.49 9.25 -2.44
CA SER A 77 4.23 10.45 -2.10
C SER A 77 4.78 11.15 -3.35
N ASN A 78 4.98 10.38 -4.44
CA ASN A 78 5.48 10.90 -5.71
C ASN A 78 4.34 11.27 -6.69
N PRO A 79 4.43 12.40 -7.42
CA PRO A 79 3.45 12.76 -8.43
C PRO A 79 3.48 11.80 -9.63
N GLY A 80 2.32 11.54 -10.23
CA GLY A 80 2.19 10.65 -11.39
C GLY A 80 2.20 9.15 -11.06
N CYS A 81 2.12 8.79 -9.79
CA CYS A 81 1.98 7.41 -9.34
C CYS A 81 0.51 6.96 -9.35
N THR A 82 0.28 5.70 -9.71
CA THR A 82 -1.02 5.02 -9.62
C THR A 82 -0.84 3.77 -8.78
N LEU A 83 -1.74 3.56 -7.82
CA LEU A 83 -1.73 2.38 -6.95
C LEU A 83 -2.83 1.43 -7.40
N GLU A 84 -2.43 0.21 -7.69
CA GLU A 84 -3.33 -0.93 -7.86
C GLU A 84 -3.07 -1.88 -6.68
N TYR A 85 -4.13 -2.39 -6.06
CA TYR A 85 -4.01 -3.32 -4.94
C TYR A 85 -4.86 -4.55 -5.20
N ARG A 86 -4.41 -5.68 -4.68
CA ARG A 86 -5.16 -6.95 -4.66
C ARG A 86 -5.28 -7.38 -3.20
N MET A 87 -6.48 -7.75 -2.79
CA MET A 87 -6.71 -8.39 -1.50
C MET A 87 -6.66 -9.91 -1.71
N ASP A 88 -5.93 -10.62 -0.86
CA ASP A 88 -6.02 -12.08 -0.75
C ASP A 88 -6.87 -12.40 0.48
N ASP A 89 -7.91 -13.19 0.27
CA ASP A 89 -8.95 -13.47 1.28
C ASP A 89 -8.46 -14.42 2.38
N LYS A 90 -7.23 -14.95 2.28
CA LYS A 90 -6.69 -15.97 3.21
C LYS A 90 -5.99 -15.39 4.44
N GLU A 91 -5.34 -14.24 4.35
CA GLU A 91 -4.67 -13.56 5.47
C GLU A 91 -4.71 -12.04 5.25
N PRO A 92 -4.89 -11.21 6.30
CA PRO A 92 -4.85 -9.75 6.17
C PRO A 92 -3.41 -9.27 5.96
N LYS A 93 -2.87 -9.52 4.78
CA LYS A 93 -1.57 -9.05 4.32
C LYS A 93 -1.80 -7.98 3.27
N LEU A 94 -1.23 -6.81 3.50
CA LEU A 94 -1.11 -5.78 2.47
C LEU A 94 0.27 -5.90 1.83
N GLY A 95 0.32 -6.42 0.60
CA GLY A 95 1.51 -6.38 -0.24
C GLY A 95 1.38 -5.28 -1.28
N ILE A 96 2.49 -4.59 -1.56
CA ILE A 96 2.57 -3.65 -2.68
C ILE A 96 3.60 -4.22 -3.66
N GLU A 97 3.21 -4.41 -4.91
CA GLU A 97 4.07 -4.88 -5.98
C GLU A 97 3.97 -3.93 -7.16
N LEU A 98 5.10 -3.65 -7.82
CA LEU A 98 5.11 -2.91 -9.07
C LEU A 98 4.87 -3.87 -10.24
N ILE A 99 3.79 -3.65 -10.98
CA ILE A 99 3.48 -4.42 -12.18
C ILE A 99 4.10 -3.71 -13.40
N PRO A 100 4.97 -4.37 -14.18
CA PRO A 100 5.45 -3.83 -15.45
C PRO A 100 4.30 -3.78 -16.46
N ARG A 101 4.16 -2.65 -17.16
CA ARG A 101 3.25 -2.53 -18.31
C ARG A 101 3.86 -3.16 -19.56
#